data_AF-A0A2N3KDE8-F1
#
_entry.id   AF-A0A2N3KDE8-F1
#
_cell.length_a   1.000
_cell.length_b   1.000
_cell.length_c   1.000
_cell.angle_alpha   90.00
_cell.angle_beta   90.00
_cell.angle_gamma   90.00
#
_symmetry.space_group_name_H-M   'P 1'
#
loop_
_entity.id
_entity.type
_entity.pdbx_description
1 polymer ?
#
loop_
_entity_poly.entity_id
_entity_poly.type
_entity_poly.pdbx_seq_one_letter_code
_entity_poly.pdbx_strand_id
1 'polypeptide(L)'
;MGAKVVRGVSGCHKAEYGIADAASRLGRLVLFAALLSVVFAVAGCHRAKAAQGGKNFLVLQTNLQPPYQELVNGALTGSTIRLLDCAFRKIDVDYGITLAPRQRNRDMTRKGQADGFFLSRISSEMAIYAEPTSPLALEKWVWVSLHNVSDQQSRIPHPDQKVTLGVVLGSNEAEWIIDQGYQDVVHAPSLHSLVSLLQMGRVDFALIDQQAFARIRDDMKIAADQFTERFAHYMPLVMYFARDYTTSHPDTVKKLNRALTECGPAAVRLDHHEQQRIIRDEVGRIRQLMRAPALISALHNLGHKADPSIGDAPDRETIARLDREWQEASANGTASRLAADILQNEVSTYLQRAYRNRDIKFAEAFIFNRDGLVVGMSSPTSNYDQSGENKFSIFKDPSPDAVQIADIYYDPSTSKFLSQITLPLTDPETGEVVAALTVGLDVTAALDAEDY
;
A
#
# COMPACT_ATOMS: atom_id res chain seq x y z
N MET A 1 -5.04 -20.83 24.22
CA MET A 1 -3.86 -20.79 23.34
C MET A 1 -3.11 -19.49 23.62
N GLY A 2 -1.88 -19.59 24.11
CA GLY A 2 -1.12 -18.48 24.67
C GLY A 2 -0.54 -17.54 23.62
N ALA A 3 -0.56 -16.24 23.90
CA ALA A 3 0.13 -15.24 23.10
C ALA A 3 1.65 -15.40 23.29
N LYS A 4 2.40 -15.47 22.19
CA LYS A 4 3.86 -15.54 22.18
C LYS A 4 4.38 -14.13 21.89
N VAL A 5 5.15 -13.55 22.82
CA VAL A 5 5.87 -12.29 22.58
C VAL A 5 7.13 -12.63 21.80
N VAL A 6 7.31 -12.02 20.63
CA VAL A 6 8.50 -12.21 19.79
C VAL A 6 9.19 -10.85 19.66
N ARG A 7 10.45 -10.77 20.09
CA ARG A 7 11.24 -9.53 20.04
C ARG A 7 11.71 -9.26 18.61
N GLY A 8 11.51 -8.02 18.14
CA GLY A 8 12.31 -7.43 17.06
C GLY A 8 13.73 -7.17 17.57
N VAL A 9 14.73 -7.39 16.73
CA VAL A 9 16.14 -7.37 17.12
C VAL A 9 16.68 -5.94 17.13
N SER A 10 16.94 -5.40 18.32
CA SER A 10 18.03 -4.43 18.54
C SER A 10 18.86 -4.91 19.74
N GLY A 11 20.17 -4.99 19.54
CA GLY A 11 21.09 -5.71 20.41
C GLY A 11 21.27 -5.05 21.77
N CYS A 12 21.33 -5.88 22.83
CA CYS A 12 22.00 -5.51 24.07
C CYS A 12 22.55 -6.75 24.77
N HIS A 13 23.75 -6.61 25.34
CA HIS A 13 24.68 -7.64 25.79
C HIS A 13 24.15 -8.64 26.83
N LYS A 14 24.71 -9.85 26.77
CA LYS A 14 24.60 -10.91 27.77
C LYS A 14 25.11 -10.44 29.14
N ALA A 15 24.36 -10.75 30.19
CA ALA A 15 24.89 -10.94 31.54
C ALA A 15 24.37 -12.29 32.05
N GLU A 16 25.31 -13.21 32.29
CA GLU A 16 25.08 -14.51 32.90
C GLU A 16 24.77 -14.35 34.39
N TYR A 17 23.76 -15.08 34.88
CA TYR A 17 23.62 -15.39 36.30
C TYR A 17 23.21 -16.86 36.45
N GLY A 18 24.01 -17.59 37.22
CA GLY A 18 23.87 -19.02 37.48
C GLY A 18 22.63 -19.36 38.31
N ILE A 19 22.07 -20.53 38.03
CA ILE A 19 20.97 -21.13 38.81
C ILE A 19 21.52 -22.38 39.49
N ALA A 20 21.46 -22.41 40.81
CA ALA A 20 21.62 -23.62 41.61
C ALA A 20 20.26 -24.33 41.75
N ASP A 21 20.32 -25.64 41.68
CA ASP A 21 19.22 -26.60 41.59
C ASP A 21 18.61 -26.92 42.97
N ALA A 22 17.29 -27.08 43.03
CA ALA A 22 16.58 -27.83 44.08
C ALA A 22 15.13 -28.09 43.69
N ALA A 23 14.83 -29.35 43.35
CA ALA A 23 13.49 -29.83 43.04
C ALA A 23 12.70 -30.22 44.31
N SER A 24 11.40 -29.92 44.36
CA SER A 24 10.40 -30.87 44.89
C SER A 24 8.99 -30.55 44.39
N ARG A 25 8.23 -31.64 44.18
CA ARG A 25 6.90 -31.72 43.58
C ARG A 25 5.82 -31.20 44.52
N LEU A 26 5.03 -30.20 44.12
CA LEU A 26 3.62 -30.04 44.52
C LEU A 26 2.97 -28.91 43.68
N GLY A 27 1.78 -29.14 43.11
CA GLY A 27 0.89 -28.06 42.68
C GLY A 27 0.70 -27.81 41.18
N ARG A 28 0.24 -28.80 40.41
CA ARG A 28 -0.23 -28.62 39.01
C ARG A 28 -1.44 -27.67 38.84
N LEU A 29 -2.00 -27.12 39.92
CA LEU A 29 -3.06 -26.08 39.86
C LEU A 29 -2.55 -24.63 39.99
N VAL A 30 -1.29 -24.41 40.42
CA VAL A 30 -0.73 -23.05 40.56
C VAL A 30 -0.07 -22.58 39.26
N LEU A 31 0.27 -23.49 38.34
CA LEU A 31 0.97 -23.18 37.10
C LEU A 31 0.13 -22.37 36.08
N PHE A 32 -1.20 -22.53 36.08
CA PHE A 32 -2.09 -21.78 35.18
C PHE A 32 -2.33 -20.34 35.64
N ALA A 33 -2.40 -20.10 36.95
CA ALA A 33 -2.44 -18.75 37.51
C ALA A 33 -1.09 -18.04 37.36
N ALA A 34 0.02 -18.76 37.54
CA ALA A 34 1.36 -18.21 37.35
C ALA A 34 1.64 -17.83 35.88
N LEU A 35 1.19 -18.60 34.88
CA LEU A 35 1.39 -18.24 33.47
C LEU A 35 0.57 -17.00 33.03
N LEU A 36 -0.66 -16.82 33.53
CA LEU A 36 -1.43 -15.60 33.26
C LEU A 36 -0.82 -14.38 33.98
N SER A 37 -0.32 -14.58 35.20
CA SER A 37 0.35 -13.55 35.99
C SER A 37 1.70 -13.13 35.38
N VAL A 38 2.44 -14.06 34.78
CA VAL A 38 3.73 -13.79 34.11
C VAL A 38 3.53 -13.03 32.79
N VAL A 39 2.46 -13.27 32.04
CA VAL A 39 2.16 -12.49 30.82
C VAL A 39 1.74 -11.05 31.15
N PHE A 40 0.93 -10.85 32.20
CA PHE A 40 0.58 -9.51 32.69
C PHE A 40 1.78 -8.79 33.34
N ALA A 41 2.63 -9.52 34.08
CA ALA A 41 3.83 -8.95 34.69
C ALA A 41 4.87 -8.55 33.66
N VAL A 42 5.05 -9.30 32.56
CA VAL A 42 6.00 -8.92 31.49
C VAL A 42 5.50 -7.69 30.72
N ALA A 43 4.20 -7.61 30.39
CA ALA A 43 3.62 -6.42 29.76
C ALA A 43 3.66 -5.18 30.68
N GLY A 44 3.38 -5.35 31.98
CA GLY A 44 3.45 -4.28 32.98
C GLY A 44 4.87 -3.81 33.30
N CYS A 45 5.84 -4.73 33.32
CA CYS A 45 7.24 -4.42 33.59
C CYS A 45 7.91 -3.71 32.40
N HIS A 46 7.46 -3.98 31.16
CA HIS A 46 7.88 -3.22 29.98
C HIS A 46 7.34 -1.78 29.98
N ARG A 47 6.07 -1.56 30.37
CA ARG A 47 5.53 -0.20 30.57
C ARG A 47 6.29 0.58 31.66
N ALA A 48 6.66 -0.08 32.76
CA ALA A 48 7.40 0.55 33.85
C ALA A 48 8.86 0.89 33.52
N LYS A 49 9.54 0.09 32.68
CA LYS A 49 10.91 0.37 32.22
C LYS A 49 10.97 1.45 31.13
N ALA A 50 9.96 1.55 30.26
CA ALA A 50 9.87 2.61 29.25
C ALA A 50 9.75 4.00 29.88
N ALA A 51 9.03 4.11 31.00
CA ALA A 51 8.89 5.36 31.75
C ALA A 51 10.20 5.87 32.37
N GLN A 52 11.24 5.04 32.51
CA GLN A 52 12.51 5.40 33.14
C GLN A 52 13.61 5.84 32.14
N GLY A 53 13.40 5.64 30.82
CA GLY A 53 14.41 5.90 29.78
C GLY A 53 14.08 7.01 28.79
N GLY A 54 12.92 7.68 28.93
CA GLY A 54 12.48 8.74 28.02
C GLY A 54 12.05 8.28 26.62
N LYS A 55 12.17 6.99 26.28
CA LYS A 55 11.65 6.40 25.04
C LYS A 55 10.30 5.71 25.30
N ASN A 56 9.27 6.17 24.61
CA ASN A 56 7.97 5.53 24.60
C ASN A 56 8.06 4.17 23.90
N PHE A 57 7.78 3.10 24.64
CA PHE A 57 7.72 1.75 24.08
C PHE A 57 6.29 1.41 23.66
N LEU A 58 6.09 1.17 22.37
CA LEU A 58 4.79 0.81 21.80
C LEU A 58 4.50 -0.69 21.90
N VAL A 59 3.27 -1.04 22.29
CA VAL A 59 2.75 -2.41 22.25
C VAL A 59 1.78 -2.55 21.08
N LEU A 60 2.23 -3.22 20.02
CA LEU A 60 1.46 -3.47 18.81
C LEU A 60 0.92 -4.90 18.76
N GLN A 61 -0.26 -5.08 18.18
CA GLN A 61 -0.91 -6.38 18.04
C GLN A 61 -1.07 -6.75 16.57
N THR A 62 -0.86 -8.03 16.23
CA THR A 62 -1.19 -8.54 14.90
C THR A 62 -1.39 -10.05 14.86
N ASN A 63 -1.63 -10.62 13.68
CA ASN A 63 -1.77 -12.07 13.44
C ASN A 63 -0.66 -12.57 12.51
N LEU A 64 -0.70 -13.85 12.13
CA LEU A 64 0.14 -14.36 11.04
C LEU A 64 -0.63 -14.21 9.73
N GLN A 65 0.07 -13.72 8.71
CA GLN A 65 -0.44 -13.48 7.36
C GLN A 65 0.74 -13.41 6.39
N PRO A 66 1.34 -14.55 6.00
CA PRO A 66 2.38 -14.56 4.98
C PRO A 66 1.88 -13.96 3.66
N PRO A 67 2.71 -13.21 2.90
CA PRO A 67 4.12 -12.91 3.16
C PRO A 67 4.37 -11.67 4.04
N TYR A 68 3.31 -11.02 4.52
CA TYR A 68 3.40 -9.76 5.26
C TYR A 68 3.93 -9.96 6.69
N GLN A 69 3.47 -11.04 7.33
CA GLN A 69 3.78 -11.43 8.71
C GLN A 69 3.90 -12.95 8.80
N GLU A 70 5.10 -13.45 9.06
CA GLU A 70 5.38 -14.87 9.14
C GLU A 70 6.40 -15.19 10.24
N LEU A 71 6.35 -16.40 10.76
CA LEU A 71 7.34 -16.89 11.72
C LEU A 71 8.37 -17.74 10.99
N VAL A 72 9.61 -17.26 10.93
CA VAL A 72 10.75 -18.01 10.42
C VAL A 72 11.71 -18.25 11.57
N ASN A 73 11.97 -19.53 11.89
CA ASN A 73 12.82 -19.94 13.02
C ASN A 73 12.40 -19.31 14.36
N GLY A 74 11.10 -19.07 14.55
CA GLY A 74 10.55 -18.47 15.76
C GLY A 74 10.68 -16.94 15.86
N ALA A 75 11.33 -16.29 14.89
CA ALA A 75 11.36 -14.83 14.74
C ALA A 75 10.23 -14.38 13.82
N LEU A 76 9.56 -13.28 14.19
CA LEU A 76 8.54 -12.64 13.37
C LEU A 76 9.23 -11.83 12.27
N THR A 77 8.88 -12.11 11.02
CA THR A 77 9.41 -11.45 9.83
C THR A 77 8.29 -11.25 8.81
N GLY A 78 8.64 -10.82 7.59
CA GLY A 78 7.71 -10.51 6.51
C GLY A 78 7.90 -9.08 5.99
N SER A 79 7.22 -8.75 4.89
CA SER A 79 7.37 -7.43 4.25
C SER A 79 6.97 -6.29 5.16
N THR A 80 5.83 -6.40 5.85
CA THR A 80 5.34 -5.36 6.75
C THR A 80 6.22 -5.20 7.99
N ILE A 81 6.81 -6.28 8.50
CA ILE A 81 7.72 -6.20 9.65
C ILE A 81 8.98 -5.40 9.28
N ARG A 82 9.58 -5.66 8.12
CA ARG A 82 10.75 -4.89 7.65
C ARG A 82 10.43 -3.42 7.41
N LEU A 83 9.25 -3.13 6.87
CA LEU A 83 8.77 -1.77 6.66
C LEU A 83 8.63 -1.01 7.99
N LEU A 84 7.97 -1.62 8.98
CA LEU A 84 7.80 -1.04 10.30
C LEU A 84 9.14 -0.88 11.04
N ASP A 85 10.03 -1.86 10.97
CA ASP A 85 11.38 -1.75 11.54
C ASP A 85 12.15 -0.55 10.97
N CYS A 86 12.06 -0.32 9.66
CA CYS A 86 12.67 0.84 9.03
C CYS A 86 12.01 2.14 9.51
N ALA A 87 10.68 2.21 9.52
CA ALA A 87 9.93 3.43 9.80
C ALA A 87 10.03 3.85 11.28
N PHE A 88 9.90 2.91 12.22
CA PHE A 88 10.04 3.18 13.65
C PHE A 88 11.47 3.60 14.03
N ARG A 89 12.49 3.01 13.40
CA ARG A 89 13.88 3.44 13.57
C ARG A 89 14.12 4.89 13.10
N LYS A 90 13.47 5.32 12.01
CA LYS A 90 13.59 6.71 11.51
C LYS A 90 12.97 7.74 12.46
N ILE A 91 11.95 7.36 13.23
CA ILE A 91 11.27 8.26 14.18
C ILE A 91 11.73 8.08 15.63
N ASP A 92 12.75 7.25 15.87
CA ASP A 92 13.32 6.91 17.18
C ASP A 92 12.29 6.43 18.22
N VAL A 93 11.38 5.55 17.80
CA VAL A 93 10.36 4.93 18.67
C VAL A 93 10.60 3.43 18.75
N ASP A 94 10.73 2.91 19.97
CA ASP A 94 10.84 1.48 20.23
C ASP A 94 9.46 0.83 20.28
N TYR A 95 9.35 -0.41 19.79
CA TYR A 95 8.07 -1.12 19.77
C TYR A 95 8.23 -2.63 19.97
N GLY A 96 7.16 -3.29 20.39
CA GLY A 96 7.04 -4.73 20.50
C GLY A 96 5.75 -5.24 19.87
N ILE A 97 5.80 -6.43 19.29
CA ILE A 97 4.64 -7.07 18.65
C ILE A 97 4.16 -8.27 19.47
N THR A 98 2.85 -8.36 19.65
CA THR A 98 2.16 -9.54 20.20
C THR A 98 1.27 -10.17 19.14
N LEU A 99 1.35 -11.50 18.99
CA LEU A 99 0.50 -12.25 18.07
C LEU A 99 -0.81 -12.70 18.76
N ALA A 100 -1.95 -12.34 18.17
CA ALA A 100 -3.27 -12.87 18.54
C ALA A 100 -4.23 -12.87 17.32
N PRO A 101 -5.39 -13.56 17.41
CA PRO A 101 -6.42 -13.49 16.38
C PRO A 101 -6.90 -12.05 16.13
N ARG A 102 -7.26 -11.71 14.88
CA ARG A 102 -7.62 -10.34 14.45
C ARG A 102 -8.65 -9.64 15.33
N GLN A 103 -9.76 -10.32 15.65
CA GLN A 103 -10.80 -9.78 16.55
C GLN A 103 -10.23 -9.40 17.92
N ARG A 104 -9.34 -10.24 18.47
CA ARG A 104 -8.69 -9.96 19.75
C ARG A 104 -7.74 -8.76 19.64
N ASN A 105 -6.98 -8.62 18.56
CA ASN A 105 -6.08 -7.46 18.35
C ASN A 105 -6.85 -6.13 18.44
N ARG A 106 -8.04 -6.08 17.82
CA ARG A 106 -8.94 -4.93 17.85
C ARG A 106 -9.50 -4.68 19.25
N ASP A 107 -10.00 -5.72 19.91
CA ASP A 107 -10.56 -5.61 21.26
C ASP A 107 -9.53 -5.14 22.30
N MET A 108 -8.29 -5.64 22.19
CA MET A 108 -7.20 -5.22 23.09
C MET A 108 -6.89 -3.73 22.91
N THR A 109 -6.87 -3.25 21.66
CA THR A 109 -6.64 -1.82 21.36
C THR A 109 -7.80 -0.95 21.83
N ARG A 110 -9.04 -1.35 21.55
CA ARG A 110 -10.26 -0.68 22.01
C ARG A 110 -10.33 -0.54 23.54
N LYS A 111 -9.79 -1.51 24.27
CA LYS A 111 -9.74 -1.54 25.74
C LYS A 111 -8.49 -0.87 26.34
N GLY A 112 -7.64 -0.23 25.52
CA GLY A 112 -6.40 0.43 25.97
C GLY A 112 -5.30 -0.53 26.45
N GLN A 113 -5.39 -1.81 26.09
CA GLN A 113 -4.44 -2.87 26.46
C GLN A 113 -3.33 -3.05 25.41
N ALA A 114 -3.46 -2.40 24.25
CA ALA A 114 -2.45 -2.26 23.22
C ALA A 114 -2.50 -0.84 22.66
N ASP A 115 -1.35 -0.33 22.21
CA ASP A 115 -1.25 1.02 21.66
C ASP A 115 -1.63 1.06 20.16
N GLY A 116 -1.69 -0.10 19.52
CA GLY A 116 -2.17 -0.23 18.14
C GLY A 116 -2.25 -1.67 17.63
N PHE A 117 -2.81 -1.81 16.43
CA PHE A 117 -2.84 -3.06 15.67
C PHE A 117 -2.62 -2.79 14.18
N PHE A 118 -2.24 -3.78 13.39
CA PHE A 118 -1.93 -3.55 11.98
C PHE A 118 -2.26 -4.70 11.05
N LEU A 119 -2.24 -4.41 9.74
CA LEU A 119 -2.79 -5.19 8.64
C LEU A 119 -4.31 -5.35 8.67
N SER A 120 -5.00 -4.24 8.93
CA SER A 120 -6.45 -4.16 8.85
C SER A 120 -6.88 -3.21 7.76
N ARG A 121 -7.99 -3.52 7.09
CA ARG A 121 -8.63 -2.60 6.13
C ARG A 121 -9.07 -1.31 6.83
N ILE A 122 -9.26 -0.25 6.06
CA ILE A 122 -9.89 0.98 6.58
C ILE A 122 -11.35 0.68 6.92
N SER A 123 -11.78 1.06 8.13
CA SER A 123 -13.12 0.83 8.64
C SER A 123 -13.64 2.02 9.44
N SER A 124 -14.91 2.40 9.20
CA SER A 124 -15.63 3.41 9.97
C SER A 124 -15.86 2.99 11.42
N GLU A 125 -16.02 1.68 11.68
CA GLU A 125 -16.13 1.13 13.04
C GLU A 125 -14.81 1.32 13.81
N MET A 126 -13.67 1.04 13.15
CA MET A 126 -12.34 1.17 13.77
C MET A 126 -11.98 2.64 13.99
N ALA A 127 -12.41 3.54 13.10
CA ALA A 127 -12.19 4.99 13.21
C ALA A 127 -12.79 5.60 14.49
N ILE A 128 -13.75 4.93 15.15
CA ILE A 128 -14.35 5.39 16.41
C ILE A 128 -13.30 5.44 17.54
N TYR A 129 -12.42 4.44 17.62
CA TYR A 129 -11.48 4.27 18.75
C TYR A 129 -10.00 4.27 18.35
N ALA A 130 -9.70 4.27 17.06
CA ALA A 130 -8.33 4.25 16.55
C ALA A 130 -8.14 5.15 15.32
N GLU A 131 -6.90 5.57 15.10
CA GLU A 131 -6.47 6.43 14.00
C GLU A 131 -5.55 5.65 13.05
N PRO A 132 -5.86 5.60 11.74
CA PRO A 132 -5.07 4.84 10.77
C PRO A 132 -3.82 5.58 10.29
N THR A 133 -2.79 4.82 9.93
CA THR A 133 -1.61 5.28 9.17
C THR A 133 -1.89 5.30 7.67
N SER A 134 -0.94 5.81 6.89
CA SER A 134 -0.83 5.45 5.47
C SER A 134 -0.73 3.91 5.32
N PRO A 135 -1.16 3.35 4.19
CA PRO A 135 -1.15 1.91 3.95
C PRO A 135 0.23 1.27 4.13
N LEU A 136 0.27 0.13 4.81
CA LEU A 136 1.45 -0.71 4.99
C LEU A 136 1.58 -1.78 3.91
N ALA A 137 0.46 -2.17 3.31
CA ALA A 137 0.37 -3.15 2.25
C ALA A 137 -0.85 -2.86 1.36
N LEU A 138 -0.82 -3.40 0.17
CA LEU A 138 -1.98 -3.51 -0.71
C LEU A 138 -2.15 -4.98 -1.05
N GLU A 139 -3.30 -5.54 -0.71
CA GLU A 139 -3.65 -6.90 -1.08
C GLU A 139 -4.37 -6.91 -2.42
N LYS A 140 -4.09 -7.94 -3.23
CA LYS A 140 -4.86 -8.23 -4.44
C LYS A 140 -5.79 -9.38 -4.12
N TRP A 141 -7.04 -9.07 -3.85
CA TRP A 141 -8.05 -10.07 -3.57
C TRP A 141 -8.58 -10.66 -4.87
N VAL A 142 -8.76 -11.97 -4.86
CA VAL A 142 -9.33 -12.73 -5.97
C VAL A 142 -10.47 -13.59 -5.48
N TRP A 143 -11.47 -13.73 -6.35
CA TRP A 143 -12.43 -14.82 -6.28
C TRP A 143 -11.80 -16.06 -6.87
N VAL A 144 -11.72 -17.12 -6.07
CA VAL A 144 -11.19 -18.41 -6.48
C VAL A 144 -12.32 -19.42 -6.55
N SER A 145 -12.50 -20.06 -7.70
CA SER A 145 -13.40 -21.20 -7.90
C SER A 145 -12.63 -22.41 -8.40
N LEU A 146 -13.24 -23.60 -8.34
CA LEU A 146 -12.71 -24.76 -9.07
C LEU A 146 -12.78 -24.49 -10.58
N HIS A 147 -11.74 -24.93 -11.31
CA HIS A 147 -11.71 -24.78 -12.75
C HIS A 147 -12.82 -25.61 -13.40
N ASN A 148 -13.68 -24.96 -14.17
CA ASN A 148 -14.69 -25.62 -14.98
C ASN A 148 -14.59 -25.13 -16.42
N VAL A 149 -14.31 -26.06 -17.33
CA VAL A 149 -14.12 -25.80 -18.76
C VAL A 149 -15.38 -25.21 -19.42
N SER A 150 -16.57 -25.48 -18.87
CA SER A 150 -17.83 -24.93 -19.38
C SER A 150 -18.10 -23.49 -18.94
N ASP A 151 -17.36 -22.97 -17.95
CA ASP A 151 -17.60 -21.66 -17.34
C ASP A 151 -16.77 -20.57 -18.04
N GLN A 152 -16.88 -20.52 -19.38
CA GLN A 152 -16.24 -19.50 -20.21
C GLN A 152 -16.85 -18.11 -20.05
N GLN A 153 -17.92 -17.96 -19.26
CA GLN A 153 -18.50 -16.68 -18.90
C GLN A 153 -17.98 -16.23 -17.53
N SER A 154 -17.39 -15.03 -17.49
CA SER A 154 -16.90 -14.33 -16.31
C SER A 154 -17.97 -14.17 -15.22
N ARG A 155 -18.17 -15.18 -14.37
CA ARG A 155 -19.03 -15.06 -13.20
C ARG A 155 -18.19 -14.67 -12.01
N ILE A 156 -18.13 -13.36 -11.76
CA ILE A 156 -17.78 -12.83 -10.44
C ILE A 156 -19.03 -12.99 -9.57
N PRO A 157 -18.92 -13.47 -8.31
CA PRO A 157 -20.07 -13.55 -7.41
C PRO A 157 -20.75 -12.19 -7.22
N HIS A 158 -22.08 -12.17 -7.19
CA HIS A 158 -22.88 -10.99 -6.83
C HIS A 158 -23.70 -11.27 -5.56
N PRO A 159 -23.99 -10.28 -4.69
CA PRO A 159 -24.76 -10.49 -3.46
C PRO A 159 -26.11 -11.19 -3.62
N ASP A 160 -26.78 -10.97 -4.76
CA ASP A 160 -28.08 -11.58 -5.08
C ASP A 160 -27.99 -13.00 -5.66
N GLN A 161 -26.78 -13.48 -5.95
CA GLN A 161 -26.56 -14.80 -6.52
C GLN A 161 -26.62 -15.88 -5.42
N LYS A 162 -27.28 -17.00 -5.73
CA LYS A 162 -27.27 -18.18 -4.85
C LYS A 162 -25.99 -18.98 -5.04
N VAL A 163 -24.91 -18.50 -4.42
CA VAL A 163 -23.62 -19.19 -4.34
C VAL A 163 -23.13 -19.19 -2.91
N THR A 164 -22.47 -20.27 -2.51
CA THR A 164 -21.85 -20.38 -1.20
C THR A 164 -20.45 -19.80 -1.24
N LEU A 165 -20.21 -18.75 -0.47
CA LEU A 165 -18.92 -18.08 -0.39
C LEU A 165 -18.08 -18.59 0.78
N GLY A 166 -16.77 -18.65 0.60
CA GLY A 166 -15.81 -19.06 1.63
C GLY A 166 -14.85 -17.92 1.98
N VAL A 167 -14.68 -17.66 3.27
CA VAL A 167 -13.68 -16.71 3.79
C VAL A 167 -13.07 -17.23 5.08
N VAL A 168 -11.88 -16.74 5.43
CA VAL A 168 -11.29 -17.05 6.74
C VAL A 168 -12.01 -16.25 7.83
N LEU A 169 -12.36 -16.90 8.93
CA LEU A 169 -13.04 -16.29 10.08
C LEU A 169 -12.28 -15.06 10.59
N GLY A 170 -12.97 -13.92 10.66
CA GLY A 170 -12.43 -12.66 11.17
C GLY A 170 -11.35 -12.02 10.31
N SER A 171 -11.17 -12.46 9.07
CA SER A 171 -10.30 -11.84 8.06
C SER A 171 -10.84 -10.51 7.54
N ASN A 172 -10.01 -9.75 6.83
CA ASN A 172 -10.45 -8.50 6.19
C ASN A 172 -11.50 -8.81 5.10
N GLU A 173 -11.32 -9.92 4.38
CA GLU A 173 -12.23 -10.46 3.36
C GLU A 173 -13.60 -10.81 3.97
N ALA A 174 -13.61 -11.45 5.14
CA ALA A 174 -14.86 -11.80 5.82
C ALA A 174 -15.67 -10.57 6.25
N GLU A 175 -15.00 -9.53 6.73
CA GLU A 175 -15.66 -8.27 7.07
C GLU A 175 -16.18 -7.55 5.83
N TRP A 176 -15.39 -7.52 4.77
CA TRP A 176 -15.78 -6.88 3.52
C TRP A 176 -17.01 -7.55 2.90
N ILE A 177 -17.06 -8.89 2.85
CA ILE A 177 -18.22 -9.63 2.34
C ILE A 177 -19.49 -9.29 3.12
N ILE A 178 -19.40 -9.17 4.45
CA ILE A 178 -20.53 -8.77 5.30
C ILE A 178 -20.97 -7.34 4.97
N ASP A 179 -20.02 -6.40 4.85
CA ASP A 179 -20.31 -5.00 4.49
C ASP A 179 -20.98 -4.88 3.12
N GLN A 180 -20.66 -5.76 2.16
CA GLN A 180 -21.28 -5.81 0.83
C GLN A 180 -22.64 -6.52 0.79
N GLY A 181 -23.11 -7.09 1.91
CA GLY A 181 -24.46 -7.67 2.00
C GLY A 181 -24.61 -9.10 1.46
N TYR A 182 -23.52 -9.81 1.18
CA TYR A 182 -23.58 -11.23 0.84
C TYR A 182 -24.13 -12.07 2.01
N GLN A 183 -24.95 -13.10 1.70
CA GLN A 183 -25.75 -13.81 2.71
C GLN A 183 -25.26 -15.24 3.01
N ASP A 184 -24.87 -16.03 2.00
CA ASP A 184 -24.44 -17.43 2.18
C ASP A 184 -22.91 -17.54 2.29
N VAL A 185 -22.40 -17.33 3.51
CA VAL A 185 -20.96 -17.21 3.78
C VAL A 185 -20.50 -18.25 4.80
N VAL A 186 -19.60 -19.12 4.38
CA VAL A 186 -18.89 -20.11 5.20
C VAL A 186 -17.60 -19.51 5.74
N HIS A 187 -17.50 -19.41 7.07
CA HIS A 187 -16.31 -18.93 7.76
C HIS A 187 -15.37 -20.09 8.12
N ALA A 188 -14.30 -20.27 7.34
CA ALA A 188 -13.27 -21.27 7.58
C ALA A 188 -12.33 -20.83 8.72
N PRO A 189 -11.86 -21.76 9.57
CA PRO A 189 -10.95 -21.41 10.67
C PRO A 189 -9.51 -21.12 10.21
N SER A 190 -9.15 -21.47 8.97
CA SER A 190 -7.80 -21.27 8.40
C SER A 190 -7.84 -21.26 6.87
N LEU A 191 -6.75 -20.78 6.25
CA LEU A 191 -6.57 -20.85 4.78
C LEU A 191 -6.59 -22.29 4.26
N HIS A 192 -5.93 -23.22 4.98
CA HIS A 192 -5.95 -24.65 4.62
C HIS A 192 -7.39 -25.18 4.58
N SER A 193 -8.20 -24.86 5.61
CA SER A 193 -9.60 -25.28 5.67
C SER A 193 -10.43 -24.65 4.56
N LEU A 194 -10.19 -23.38 4.23
CA LEU A 194 -10.88 -22.70 3.15
C LEU A 194 -10.62 -23.37 1.80
N VAL A 195 -9.36 -23.63 1.45
CA VAL A 195 -8.99 -24.31 0.20
C VAL A 195 -9.51 -25.75 0.18
N SER A 196 -9.50 -26.45 1.31
CA SER A 196 -10.08 -27.80 1.41
C SER A 196 -11.59 -27.79 1.12
N LEU A 197 -12.33 -26.82 1.66
CA LEU A 197 -13.77 -26.66 1.40
C LEU A 197 -14.05 -26.38 -0.08
N LEU A 198 -13.19 -25.58 -0.73
CA LEU A 198 -13.28 -25.29 -2.16
C LEU A 198 -13.08 -26.57 -3.00
N GLN A 199 -12.04 -27.37 -2.69
CA GLN A 199 -11.79 -28.65 -3.36
C GLN A 199 -12.92 -29.67 -3.19
N MET A 200 -13.61 -29.63 -2.05
CA MET A 200 -14.76 -30.50 -1.77
C MET A 200 -16.08 -29.99 -2.36
N GLY A 201 -16.08 -28.84 -3.07
CA GLY A 201 -17.29 -28.21 -3.59
C GLY A 201 -18.28 -27.80 -2.49
N ARG A 202 -17.78 -27.53 -1.27
CA ARG A 202 -18.59 -27.05 -0.14
C ARG A 202 -18.73 -25.53 -0.11
N VAL A 203 -17.84 -24.84 -0.80
CA VAL A 203 -17.94 -23.42 -1.14
C VAL A 203 -17.74 -23.32 -2.65
N ASP A 204 -18.52 -22.48 -3.31
CA ASP A 204 -18.43 -22.26 -4.75
C ASP A 204 -17.28 -21.30 -5.08
N PHE A 205 -17.11 -20.26 -4.25
CA PHE A 205 -16.07 -19.26 -4.40
C PHE A 205 -15.41 -18.95 -3.06
N ALA A 206 -14.08 -18.80 -3.06
CA ALA A 206 -13.34 -18.26 -1.94
C ALA A 206 -12.87 -16.82 -2.26
N LEU A 207 -13.06 -15.88 -1.34
CA LEU A 207 -12.42 -14.56 -1.41
C LEU A 207 -11.13 -14.58 -0.58
N ILE A 208 -10.01 -14.30 -1.23
CA ILE A 208 -8.68 -14.51 -0.64
C ILE A 208 -7.64 -13.60 -1.32
N ASP A 209 -6.64 -13.12 -0.57
CA ASP A 209 -5.43 -12.53 -1.15
C ASP A 209 -4.71 -13.52 -2.08
N GLN A 210 -4.40 -13.07 -3.31
CA GLN A 210 -3.80 -13.91 -4.36
C GLN A 210 -2.47 -14.53 -3.94
N GLN A 211 -1.63 -13.79 -3.20
CA GLN A 211 -0.33 -14.31 -2.76
C GLN A 211 -0.50 -15.35 -1.66
N ALA A 212 -1.43 -15.13 -0.73
CA ALA A 212 -1.79 -16.10 0.29
C ALA A 212 -2.36 -17.39 -0.34
N PHE A 213 -3.22 -17.26 -1.36
CA PHE A 213 -3.76 -18.39 -2.10
C PHE A 213 -2.68 -19.21 -2.81
N ALA A 214 -1.80 -18.56 -3.57
CA ALA A 214 -0.70 -19.23 -4.25
C ALA A 214 0.19 -20.01 -3.27
N ARG A 215 0.54 -19.41 -2.13
CA ARG A 215 1.35 -20.06 -1.10
C ARG A 215 0.66 -21.28 -0.47
N ILE A 216 -0.58 -21.13 -0.01
CA ILE A 216 -1.27 -22.26 0.63
C ILE A 216 -1.52 -23.40 -0.36
N ARG A 217 -1.79 -23.08 -1.63
CA ARG A 217 -1.90 -24.07 -2.71
C ARG A 217 -0.59 -24.83 -2.88
N ASP A 218 0.54 -24.14 -2.94
CA ASP A 218 1.86 -24.74 -3.10
C ASP A 218 2.24 -25.59 -1.87
N ASP A 219 1.95 -25.10 -0.66
CA ASP A 219 2.13 -25.86 0.60
C ASP A 219 1.30 -27.14 0.63
N MET A 220 0.07 -27.08 0.11
CA MET A 220 -0.83 -28.23 -0.04
C MET A 220 -0.49 -29.10 -1.27
N LYS A 221 0.48 -28.70 -2.10
CA LYS A 221 0.90 -29.38 -3.33
C LYS A 221 -0.23 -29.56 -4.34
N ILE A 222 -1.08 -28.56 -4.48
CA ILE A 222 -2.21 -28.55 -5.43
C ILE A 222 -1.77 -27.82 -6.71
N ALA A 223 -2.19 -28.31 -7.87
CA ALA A 223 -1.85 -27.66 -9.14
C ALA A 223 -2.71 -26.39 -9.37
N ALA A 224 -2.11 -25.36 -9.94
CA ALA A 224 -2.76 -24.06 -10.18
C ALA A 224 -3.93 -24.14 -11.18
N ASP A 225 -3.83 -25.04 -12.16
CA ASP A 225 -4.82 -25.27 -13.22
C ASP A 225 -6.14 -25.90 -12.71
N GLN A 226 -6.17 -26.38 -11.46
CA GLN A 226 -7.40 -26.84 -10.81
C GLN A 226 -8.32 -25.69 -10.40
N PHE A 227 -7.85 -24.44 -10.46
CA PHE A 227 -8.60 -23.29 -10.01
C PHE A 227 -8.69 -22.22 -11.09
N THR A 228 -9.74 -21.42 -10.96
CA THR A 228 -9.92 -20.18 -11.70
C THR A 228 -9.82 -19.02 -10.72
N GLU A 229 -8.89 -18.11 -10.96
CA GLU A 229 -8.77 -16.85 -10.22
C GLU A 229 -9.40 -15.71 -11.02
N ARG A 230 -10.18 -14.87 -10.35
CA ARG A 230 -10.77 -13.65 -10.91
C ARG A 230 -10.50 -12.50 -9.96
N PHE A 231 -10.01 -11.38 -10.49
CA PHE A 231 -9.80 -10.17 -9.68
C PHE A 231 -11.10 -9.77 -8.98
N ALA A 232 -10.99 -9.48 -7.68
CA ALA A 232 -12.07 -8.92 -6.89
C ALA A 232 -11.76 -7.44 -6.65
N HIS A 233 -10.76 -7.17 -5.80
CA HIS A 233 -10.43 -5.82 -5.34
C HIS A 233 -8.94 -5.69 -5.02
N TYR A 234 -8.46 -4.45 -5.09
CA TYR A 234 -7.24 -4.02 -4.42
C TYR A 234 -7.61 -3.48 -3.04
N MET A 235 -7.09 -4.10 -1.96
CA MET A 235 -7.44 -3.75 -0.59
C MET A 235 -6.26 -3.14 0.18
N PRO A 236 -6.29 -1.82 0.48
CA PRO A 236 -5.30 -1.18 1.34
C PRO A 236 -5.38 -1.70 2.79
N LEU A 237 -4.24 -2.08 3.35
CA LEU A 237 -4.13 -2.45 4.76
C LEU A 237 -3.28 -1.45 5.51
N VAL A 238 -3.82 -0.95 6.63
CA VAL A 238 -3.20 0.09 7.45
C VAL A 238 -2.77 -0.46 8.82
N MET A 239 -2.00 0.36 9.54
CA MET A 239 -1.86 0.27 10.98
C MET A 239 -2.81 1.26 11.65
N TYR A 240 -3.35 0.87 12.80
CA TYR A 240 -4.20 1.68 13.64
C TYR A 240 -3.49 1.95 14.97
N PHE A 241 -3.47 3.20 15.41
CA PHE A 241 -3.11 3.59 16.76
C PHE A 241 -4.37 3.84 17.59
N ALA A 242 -4.38 3.43 18.86
CA ALA A 242 -5.45 3.81 19.78
C ALA A 242 -5.54 5.35 19.87
N ARG A 243 -6.75 5.92 19.87
CA ARG A 243 -6.94 7.37 19.98
C ARG A 243 -6.36 7.95 21.27
N ASP A 244 -6.39 7.19 22.36
CA ASP A 244 -5.75 7.59 23.63
C ASP A 244 -4.24 7.81 23.44
N TYR A 245 -3.60 6.97 22.62
CA TYR A 245 -2.18 7.10 22.29
C TYR A 245 -1.93 8.31 21.39
N THR A 246 -2.72 8.51 20.32
CA THR A 246 -2.50 9.66 19.42
C THR A 246 -2.85 11.00 20.06
N THR A 247 -3.78 11.02 21.02
CA THR A 247 -4.09 12.21 21.82
C THR A 247 -2.89 12.65 22.68
N SER A 248 -2.15 11.69 23.23
CA SER A 248 -0.93 11.96 24.00
C SER A 248 0.32 12.18 23.13
N HIS A 249 0.29 11.72 21.88
CA HIS A 249 1.41 11.79 20.93
C HIS A 249 0.96 12.23 19.53
N PRO A 250 0.44 13.47 19.37
CA PRO A 250 -0.27 13.92 18.16
C PRO A 250 0.56 13.87 16.87
N ASP A 251 1.88 13.94 16.98
CA ASP A 251 2.76 13.89 15.80
C ASP A 251 3.09 12.48 15.31
N THR A 252 2.73 11.42 16.07
CA THR A 252 3.22 10.06 15.78
C THR A 252 2.78 9.58 14.40
N VAL A 253 1.50 9.72 14.06
CA VAL A 253 0.96 9.26 12.78
C VAL A 253 1.61 10.03 11.62
N LYS A 254 1.73 11.37 11.75
CA LYS A 254 2.37 12.21 10.74
C LYS A 254 3.84 11.82 10.51
N LYS A 255 4.62 11.65 11.58
CA LYS A 255 6.04 11.24 11.49
C LYS A 255 6.18 9.84 10.90
N LEU A 256 5.33 8.91 11.32
CA LEU A 256 5.37 7.53 10.81
C LEU A 256 4.99 7.47 9.34
N ASN A 257 3.94 8.18 8.90
CA ASN A 257 3.54 8.22 7.48
C ASN A 257 4.68 8.72 6.58
N ARG A 258 5.39 9.78 7.00
CA ARG A 258 6.59 10.26 6.29
C ARG A 258 7.67 9.18 6.23
N ALA A 259 7.95 8.52 7.35
CA ALA A 259 8.96 7.46 7.40
C ALA A 259 8.57 6.23 6.56
N LEU A 260 7.28 5.88 6.46
CA LEU A 260 6.78 4.81 5.61
C LEU A 260 7.06 5.09 4.14
N THR A 261 6.81 6.32 3.67
CA THR A 261 7.16 6.74 2.30
C THR A 261 8.65 6.59 2.02
N GLU A 262 9.51 7.04 2.94
CA GLU A 262 10.98 6.96 2.77
C GLU A 262 11.53 5.53 2.84
N CYS A 263 10.88 4.63 3.58
CA CYS A 263 11.31 3.24 3.74
C CYS A 263 10.85 2.34 2.58
N GLY A 264 9.94 2.82 1.73
CA GLY A 264 9.35 2.10 0.63
C GLY A 264 7.83 2.05 0.78
N PRO A 265 7.06 2.74 -0.07
CA PRO A 265 5.60 2.70 0.01
C PRO A 265 5.09 1.29 -0.25
N ALA A 266 3.88 1.00 0.22
CA ALA A 266 3.17 -0.22 -0.17
C ALA A 266 3.10 -0.28 -1.70
N ALA A 267 3.69 -1.33 -2.28
CA ALA A 267 3.75 -1.52 -3.71
C ALA A 267 3.36 -2.96 -4.09
N VAL A 268 2.68 -3.10 -5.22
CA VAL A 268 2.23 -4.38 -5.77
C VAL A 268 2.56 -4.42 -7.24
N ARG A 269 3.13 -5.56 -7.66
CA ARG A 269 3.45 -5.79 -9.06
C ARG A 269 2.17 -5.91 -9.88
N LEU A 270 2.07 -5.14 -10.96
CA LEU A 270 1.02 -5.35 -11.95
C LEU A 270 1.31 -6.63 -12.74
N ASP A 271 0.31 -7.49 -12.86
CA ASP A 271 0.43 -8.65 -13.73
C ASP A 271 0.30 -8.28 -15.21
N HIS A 272 0.70 -9.19 -16.09
CA HIS A 272 0.66 -8.95 -17.53
C HIS A 272 -0.77 -8.69 -18.04
N HIS A 273 -1.79 -9.36 -17.49
CA HIS A 273 -3.17 -9.17 -17.93
C HIS A 273 -3.69 -7.77 -17.56
N GLU A 274 -3.36 -7.30 -16.35
CA GLU A 274 -3.68 -5.95 -15.88
C GLU A 274 -2.96 -4.89 -16.71
N GLN A 275 -1.67 -5.08 -16.99
CA GLN A 275 -0.93 -4.18 -17.89
C GLN A 275 -1.59 -4.11 -19.27
N GLN A 276 -1.98 -5.25 -19.84
CA GLN A 276 -2.68 -5.28 -21.13
C GLN A 276 -4.06 -4.62 -21.07
N ARG A 277 -4.79 -4.76 -19.96
CA ARG A 277 -6.06 -4.05 -19.74
C ARG A 277 -5.84 -2.53 -19.74
N ILE A 278 -4.86 -2.04 -18.98
CA ILE A 278 -4.49 -0.62 -18.94
C ILE A 278 -4.11 -0.11 -20.34
N ILE A 279 -3.32 -0.88 -21.11
CA ILE A 279 -2.95 -0.51 -22.48
C ILE A 279 -4.18 -0.38 -23.38
N ARG A 280 -5.10 -1.36 -23.32
CA ARG A 280 -6.31 -1.34 -24.16
C ARG A 280 -7.27 -0.21 -23.78
N ASP A 281 -7.49 -0.01 -22.49
CA ASP A 281 -8.60 0.81 -22.00
C ASP A 281 -8.21 2.28 -21.82
N GLU A 282 -6.95 2.55 -21.44
CA GLU A 282 -6.49 3.88 -21.01
C GLU A 282 -5.51 4.53 -22.00
N VAL A 283 -4.53 3.80 -22.54
CA VAL A 283 -3.46 4.41 -23.37
C VAL A 283 -4.02 5.10 -24.61
N GLY A 284 -5.05 4.55 -25.24
CA GLY A 284 -5.72 5.20 -26.37
C GLY A 284 -6.30 6.57 -26.01
N ARG A 285 -6.94 6.68 -24.84
CA ARG A 285 -7.51 7.94 -24.33
C ARG A 285 -6.41 8.95 -24.01
N ILE A 286 -5.31 8.51 -23.38
CA ILE A 286 -4.17 9.38 -23.07
C ILE A 286 -3.55 9.93 -24.37
N ARG A 287 -3.37 9.08 -25.38
CA ARG A 287 -2.84 9.53 -26.68
C ARG A 287 -3.73 10.55 -27.36
N GLN A 288 -5.05 10.41 -27.25
CA GLN A 288 -5.99 11.41 -27.76
C GLN A 288 -5.82 12.75 -27.04
N LEU A 289 -5.66 12.73 -25.71
CA LEU A 289 -5.38 13.92 -24.91
C LEU A 289 -4.07 14.61 -25.35
N MET A 290 -3.00 13.82 -25.55
CA MET A 290 -1.69 14.34 -25.95
C MET A 290 -1.67 15.01 -27.33
N ARG A 291 -2.58 14.63 -28.23
CA ARG A 291 -2.68 15.18 -29.59
C ARG A 291 -3.51 16.45 -29.69
N ALA A 292 -4.06 16.95 -28.58
CA ALA A 292 -4.89 18.15 -28.61
C ALA A 292 -4.05 19.39 -29.03
N PRO A 293 -4.49 20.16 -30.04
CA PRO A 293 -3.74 21.34 -30.50
C PRO A 293 -3.44 22.34 -29.38
N ALA A 294 -4.37 22.51 -28.43
CA ALA A 294 -4.19 23.40 -27.29
C ALA A 294 -2.99 23.03 -26.41
N LEU A 295 -2.73 21.72 -26.23
CA LEU A 295 -1.57 21.26 -25.46
C LEU A 295 -0.27 21.51 -26.21
N ILE A 296 -0.25 21.18 -27.51
CA ILE A 296 0.93 21.39 -28.37
C ILE A 296 1.30 22.87 -28.43
N SER A 297 0.32 23.75 -28.68
CA SER A 297 0.56 25.21 -28.70
C SER A 297 1.04 25.74 -27.35
N ALA A 298 0.50 25.23 -26.23
CA ALA A 298 0.96 25.64 -24.90
C ALA A 298 2.42 25.24 -24.64
N LEU A 299 2.83 24.05 -25.09
CA LEU A 299 4.22 23.58 -25.00
C LEU A 299 5.16 24.41 -25.88
N HIS A 300 4.75 24.72 -27.12
CA HIS A 300 5.50 25.63 -27.99
C HIS A 300 5.67 27.00 -27.33
N ASN A 301 4.60 27.59 -26.79
CA ASN A 301 4.66 28.89 -26.11
C ASN A 301 5.62 28.89 -24.91
N LEU A 302 5.68 27.79 -24.16
CA LEU A 302 6.64 27.60 -23.06
C LEU A 302 8.08 27.56 -23.58
N GLY A 303 8.32 26.83 -24.66
CA GLY A 303 9.63 26.77 -25.32
C GLY A 303 10.10 28.12 -25.85
N HIS A 304 9.19 28.94 -26.40
CA HIS A 304 9.52 30.29 -26.90
C HIS A 304 9.71 31.34 -25.80
N LYS A 305 9.10 31.15 -24.62
CA LYS A 305 9.28 32.02 -23.45
C LYS A 305 10.59 31.75 -22.70
N ALA A 306 11.25 30.62 -22.96
CA ALA A 306 12.64 30.44 -22.58
C ALA A 306 13.49 31.37 -23.48
N ASP A 307 13.81 32.54 -22.95
CA ASP A 307 14.59 33.57 -23.63
C ASP A 307 15.89 32.98 -24.19
N PRO A 308 16.13 33.01 -25.52
CA PRO A 308 17.40 32.55 -26.10
C PRO A 308 18.62 33.32 -25.58
N SER A 309 18.40 34.48 -24.96
CA SER A 309 19.41 35.33 -24.30
C SER A 309 19.69 34.92 -22.85
N ILE A 310 18.81 34.16 -22.21
CA ILE A 310 19.05 33.45 -20.95
C ILE A 310 19.58 32.07 -21.35
N GLY A 311 20.85 32.09 -21.78
CA GLY A 311 21.59 30.90 -22.17
C GLY A 311 21.69 29.91 -21.01
N ASP A 312 21.59 28.64 -21.41
CA ASP A 312 21.69 27.41 -20.63
C ASP A 312 20.47 27.03 -19.78
N ALA A 313 20.04 25.78 -19.97
CA ALA A 313 19.21 25.07 -18.99
C ALA A 313 19.83 25.30 -17.60
N PRO A 314 19.01 25.49 -16.54
CA PRO A 314 19.53 25.78 -15.21
C PRO A 314 20.62 24.76 -14.85
N ASP A 315 21.76 25.25 -14.35
CA ASP A 315 22.85 24.36 -14.00
C ASP A 315 22.40 23.30 -12.97
N ARG A 316 23.13 22.19 -12.89
CA ARG A 316 22.76 21.07 -12.00
C ARG A 316 22.61 21.50 -10.54
N GLU A 317 23.35 22.51 -10.09
CA GLU A 317 23.25 23.03 -8.73
C GLU A 317 21.94 23.79 -8.50
N THR A 318 21.53 24.61 -9.46
CA THR A 318 20.25 25.34 -9.47
C THR A 318 19.08 24.38 -9.51
N ILE A 319 19.12 23.35 -10.38
CA ILE A 319 18.08 22.31 -10.42
C ILE A 319 17.98 21.62 -9.06
N ALA A 320 19.10 21.17 -8.48
CA ALA A 320 19.10 20.49 -7.20
C ALA A 320 18.59 21.39 -6.05
N ARG A 321 18.87 22.70 -6.08
CA ARG A 321 18.34 23.66 -5.11
C ARG A 321 16.82 23.81 -5.25
N LEU A 322 16.33 24.04 -6.47
CA LEU A 322 14.88 24.17 -6.74
C LEU A 322 14.13 22.89 -6.38
N ASP A 323 14.72 21.73 -6.64
CA ASP A 323 14.14 20.43 -6.30
C ASP A 323 14.04 20.22 -4.78
N ARG A 324 15.07 20.62 -4.00
CA ARG A 324 15.00 20.59 -2.52
C ARG A 324 13.90 21.51 -1.98
N GLU A 325 13.84 22.74 -2.46
CA GLU A 325 12.78 23.70 -2.09
C GLU A 325 11.38 23.15 -2.41
N TRP A 326 11.25 22.43 -3.52
CA TRP A 326 10.01 21.76 -3.92
C TRP A 326 9.63 20.63 -2.95
N GLN A 327 10.57 19.71 -2.69
CA GLN A 327 10.34 18.56 -1.82
C GLN A 327 10.00 19.01 -0.39
N GLU A 328 10.68 20.04 0.13
CA GLU A 328 10.40 20.61 1.45
C GLU A 328 8.99 21.24 1.53
N ALA A 329 8.56 21.98 0.51
CA ALA A 329 7.21 22.52 0.46
C ALA A 329 6.16 21.40 0.38
N SER A 330 6.37 20.42 -0.51
CA SER A 330 5.48 19.28 -0.69
C SER A 330 5.33 18.45 0.60
N ALA A 331 6.43 18.19 1.30
CA ALA A 331 6.44 17.49 2.59
C ALA A 331 5.69 18.23 3.72
N ASN A 332 5.46 19.54 3.55
CA ASN A 332 4.68 20.39 4.44
C ASN A 332 3.25 20.67 3.93
N GLY A 333 2.85 20.07 2.80
CA GLY A 333 1.53 20.25 2.20
C GLY A 333 1.34 21.59 1.52
N THR A 334 2.42 22.26 1.11
CA THR A 334 2.38 23.54 0.39
C THR A 334 3.05 23.42 -0.98
N ALA A 335 2.77 24.36 -1.88
CA ALA A 335 3.47 24.47 -3.14
C ALA A 335 4.69 25.39 -2.97
N SER A 336 5.84 25.01 -3.55
CA SER A 336 6.96 25.94 -3.72
C SER A 336 6.57 27.06 -4.70
N ARG A 337 7.37 28.14 -4.76
CA ARG A 337 7.11 29.24 -5.70
C ARG A 337 7.09 28.74 -7.15
N LEU A 338 8.09 27.93 -7.52
CA LEU A 338 8.18 27.35 -8.85
C LEU A 338 6.99 26.42 -9.16
N ALA A 339 6.55 25.63 -8.18
CA ALA A 339 5.37 24.79 -8.33
C ALA A 339 4.10 25.62 -8.57
N ALA A 340 3.93 26.70 -7.81
CA ALA A 340 2.80 27.62 -7.98
C ALA A 340 2.81 28.29 -9.37
N ASP A 341 3.99 28.69 -9.86
CA ASP A 341 4.13 29.30 -11.19
C ASP A 341 3.82 28.29 -12.31
N ILE A 342 4.34 27.06 -12.21
CA ILE A 342 4.05 26.01 -13.18
C ILE A 342 2.55 25.65 -13.17
N LEU A 343 1.92 25.54 -12.00
CA LEU A 343 0.49 25.22 -11.87
C LEU A 343 -0.44 26.24 -12.55
N GLN A 344 0.03 27.47 -12.75
CA GLN A 344 -0.74 28.56 -13.37
C GLN A 344 -0.50 28.69 -14.88
N ASN A 345 0.44 27.93 -15.46
CA ASN A 345 0.74 28.04 -16.88
C ASN A 345 -0.32 27.35 -17.78
N GLU A 346 -0.22 27.57 -19.09
CA GLU A 346 -1.19 27.07 -20.08
C GLU A 346 -1.23 25.53 -20.15
N VAL A 347 -0.08 24.87 -19.99
CA VAL A 347 0.02 23.39 -19.99
C VAL A 347 -0.69 22.81 -18.76
N SER A 348 -0.40 23.34 -17.57
CA SER A 348 -1.08 22.95 -16.33
C SER A 348 -2.58 23.23 -16.40
N THR A 349 -2.98 24.39 -16.95
CA THR A 349 -4.41 24.71 -17.16
C THR A 349 -5.10 23.67 -18.07
N TYR A 350 -4.42 23.24 -19.14
CA TYR A 350 -4.92 22.17 -20.00
C TYR A 350 -5.06 20.85 -19.24
N LEU A 351 -4.03 20.42 -18.52
CA LEU A 351 -4.04 19.17 -17.74
C LEU A 351 -5.10 19.19 -16.63
N GLN A 352 -5.30 20.32 -15.94
CA GLN A 352 -6.34 20.47 -14.92
C GLN A 352 -7.75 20.36 -15.52
N ARG A 353 -7.97 20.87 -16.74
CA ARG A 353 -9.26 20.71 -17.44
C ARG A 353 -9.48 19.26 -17.88
N ALA A 354 -8.44 18.63 -18.40
CA ALA A 354 -8.45 17.22 -18.77
C ALA A 354 -8.77 16.34 -17.56
N TYR A 355 -8.10 16.60 -16.43
CA TYR A 355 -8.30 15.93 -15.15
C TYR A 355 -9.73 16.07 -14.61
N ARG A 356 -10.35 17.24 -14.77
CA ARG A 356 -11.74 17.47 -14.35
C ARG A 356 -12.76 16.76 -15.23
N ASN A 357 -12.39 16.38 -16.45
CA ASN A 357 -13.27 15.61 -17.31
C ASN A 357 -13.24 14.13 -16.89
N ARG A 358 -14.39 13.60 -16.46
CA ARG A 358 -14.51 12.29 -15.78
C ARG A 358 -14.28 11.08 -16.70
N ASP A 359 -14.00 11.30 -17.98
CA ASP A 359 -13.80 10.25 -18.97
C ASP A 359 -12.53 9.43 -18.75
N ILE A 360 -11.62 9.88 -17.87
CA ILE A 360 -10.40 9.15 -17.56
C ILE A 360 -10.09 9.15 -16.06
N LYS A 361 -9.86 7.96 -15.49
CA LYS A 361 -9.72 7.71 -14.04
C LYS A 361 -8.32 8.08 -13.51
N PHE A 362 -7.82 9.26 -13.88
CA PHE A 362 -6.52 9.76 -13.44
C PHE A 362 -6.61 10.43 -12.08
N ALA A 363 -5.61 10.20 -11.23
CA ALA A 363 -5.43 10.91 -9.95
C ALA A 363 -4.46 12.09 -10.07
N GLU A 364 -3.55 12.04 -11.03
CA GLU A 364 -2.60 13.10 -11.34
C GLU A 364 -2.10 12.96 -12.79
N ALA A 365 -1.64 14.07 -13.37
CA ALA A 365 -0.95 14.10 -14.65
C ALA A 365 0.08 15.22 -14.64
N PHE A 366 1.28 14.97 -15.15
CA PHE A 366 2.31 15.99 -15.31
C PHE A 366 3.18 15.70 -16.53
N ILE A 367 3.73 16.77 -17.09
CA ILE A 367 4.62 16.73 -18.24
C ILE A 367 6.00 17.19 -17.79
N PHE A 368 7.03 16.44 -18.18
CA PHE A 368 8.42 16.80 -17.97
C PHE A 368 9.18 16.83 -19.30
N ASN A 369 10.16 17.73 -19.42
CA ASN A 369 10.96 17.89 -20.63
C ASN A 369 12.09 16.84 -20.71
N ARG A 370 12.90 16.93 -21.77
CA ARG A 370 14.03 16.02 -22.00
C ARG A 370 15.16 16.12 -20.96
N ASP A 371 15.18 17.19 -20.17
CA ASP A 371 16.10 17.35 -19.05
C ASP A 371 15.56 16.74 -17.75
N GLY A 372 14.31 16.26 -17.76
CA GLY A 372 13.62 15.69 -16.61
C GLY A 372 12.84 16.72 -15.79
N LEU A 373 12.79 17.98 -16.21
CA LEU A 373 12.17 19.06 -15.45
C LEU A 373 10.68 19.14 -15.72
N VAL A 374 9.86 19.23 -14.68
CA VAL A 374 8.41 19.39 -14.83
C VAL A 374 8.08 20.74 -15.48
N VAL A 375 7.27 20.72 -16.53
CA VAL A 375 6.83 21.92 -17.29
C VAL A 375 5.33 22.16 -17.24
N GLY A 376 4.55 21.21 -16.72
CA GLY A 376 3.13 21.39 -16.45
C GLY A 376 2.55 20.23 -15.62
N MET A 377 1.52 20.49 -14.82
CA MET A 377 0.91 19.50 -13.94
C MET A 377 -0.55 19.79 -13.61
N SER A 378 -1.35 18.74 -13.39
CA SER A 378 -2.72 18.82 -12.90
C SER A 378 -2.80 19.14 -11.40
N SER A 379 -1.81 18.67 -10.65
CA SER A 379 -1.67 18.74 -9.19
C SER A 379 -0.19 18.80 -8.83
N PRO A 380 0.18 19.35 -7.66
CA PRO A 380 1.58 19.39 -7.22
C PRO A 380 2.20 17.99 -7.19
N THR A 381 3.37 17.83 -7.82
CA THR A 381 4.20 16.62 -7.73
C THR A 381 5.05 16.62 -6.44
N SER A 382 5.65 15.47 -6.09
CA SER A 382 6.53 15.37 -4.91
C SER A 382 7.90 16.04 -5.11
N ASN A 383 8.40 16.07 -6.34
CA ASN A 383 9.69 16.62 -6.76
C ASN A 383 9.56 17.35 -8.11
N TYR A 384 10.57 18.18 -8.43
CA TYR A 384 10.68 18.94 -9.68
C TYR A 384 11.53 18.21 -10.73
N ASP A 385 12.64 17.59 -10.33
CA ASP A 385 13.56 16.85 -11.22
C ASP A 385 13.18 15.36 -11.27
N GLN A 386 12.70 14.92 -12.43
CA GLN A 386 12.28 13.54 -12.70
C GLN A 386 13.40 12.69 -13.32
N SER A 387 14.59 13.25 -13.59
CA SER A 387 15.66 12.57 -14.33
C SER A 387 16.27 11.36 -13.61
N GLY A 388 16.11 11.30 -12.29
CA GLY A 388 16.53 10.17 -11.46
C GLY A 388 15.54 9.01 -11.41
N GLU A 389 14.36 9.15 -12.01
CA GLU A 389 13.27 8.17 -11.90
C GLU A 389 13.20 7.21 -13.10
N ASN A 390 12.67 6.00 -12.89
CA ASN A 390 12.58 4.98 -13.94
C ASN A 390 11.82 5.47 -15.18
N LYS A 391 10.77 6.29 -14.98
CA LYS A 391 9.95 6.88 -16.06
C LYS A 391 10.74 7.77 -17.02
N PHE A 392 11.88 8.34 -16.58
CA PHE A 392 12.74 9.14 -17.46
C PHE A 392 13.38 8.32 -18.58
N SER A 393 13.45 7.00 -18.41
CA SER A 393 13.95 6.10 -19.46
C SER A 393 13.08 6.09 -20.72
N ILE A 394 11.87 6.67 -20.70
CA ILE A 394 10.99 6.81 -21.87
C ILE A 394 11.69 7.50 -23.04
N PHE A 395 12.60 8.44 -22.77
CA PHE A 395 13.36 9.15 -23.82
C PHE A 395 14.44 8.31 -24.49
N LYS A 396 14.72 7.10 -23.99
CA LYS A 396 15.64 6.15 -24.64
C LYS A 396 14.96 5.36 -25.76
N ASP A 397 13.63 5.32 -25.76
CA ASP A 397 12.85 4.71 -26.83
C ASP A 397 12.47 5.79 -27.85
N PRO A 398 12.97 5.72 -29.10
CA PRO A 398 12.63 6.69 -30.14
C PRO A 398 11.21 6.49 -30.67
N SER A 399 10.50 5.43 -30.27
CA SER A 399 9.16 5.14 -30.76
C SER A 399 8.12 6.12 -30.20
N PRO A 400 7.31 6.77 -31.05
CA PRO A 400 6.16 7.56 -30.57
C PRO A 400 5.07 6.68 -29.95
N ASP A 401 5.17 5.36 -30.12
CA ASP A 401 4.28 4.37 -29.52
C ASP A 401 4.81 3.77 -28.21
N ALA A 402 5.98 4.21 -27.72
CA ALA A 402 6.54 3.74 -26.46
C ALA A 402 5.55 3.96 -25.30
N VAL A 403 5.43 2.97 -24.42
CA VAL A 403 4.60 3.04 -23.21
C VAL A 403 5.38 2.45 -22.05
N GLN A 404 5.46 3.18 -20.95
CA GLN A 404 5.96 2.66 -19.68
C GLN A 404 4.83 2.63 -18.66
N ILE A 405 4.64 1.47 -18.04
CA ILE A 405 3.65 1.27 -16.96
C ILE A 405 4.42 0.81 -15.73
N ALA A 406 4.39 1.62 -14.68
CA ALA A 406 4.99 1.28 -13.39
C ALA A 406 4.08 0.34 -12.60
N ASP A 407 4.67 -0.43 -11.69
CA ASP A 407 3.92 -1.18 -10.68
C ASP A 407 3.06 -0.26 -9.81
N ILE A 408 2.06 -0.84 -9.14
CA ILE A 408 1.18 -0.09 -8.25
C ILE A 408 1.98 0.34 -7.02
N TYR A 409 1.85 1.60 -6.62
CA TYR A 409 2.42 2.11 -5.38
C TYR A 409 1.46 3.09 -4.69
N TYR A 410 1.55 3.20 -3.37
CA TYR A 410 0.85 4.25 -2.62
C TYR A 410 1.54 5.60 -2.83
N ASP A 411 0.82 6.56 -3.39
CA ASP A 411 1.24 7.95 -3.49
C ASP A 411 0.64 8.78 -2.34
N PRO A 412 1.46 9.31 -1.42
CA PRO A 412 0.99 10.18 -0.34
C PRO A 412 0.39 11.49 -0.82
N SER A 413 0.82 12.01 -1.98
CA SER A 413 0.39 13.33 -2.47
C SER A 413 -1.09 13.32 -2.89
N THR A 414 -1.53 12.23 -3.51
CA THR A 414 -2.93 11.97 -3.86
C THR A 414 -3.65 11.12 -2.81
N SER A 415 -2.92 10.55 -1.85
CA SER A 415 -3.42 9.56 -0.88
C SER A 415 -4.09 8.35 -1.52
N LYS A 416 -3.60 7.92 -2.69
CA LYS A 416 -4.17 6.86 -3.52
C LYS A 416 -3.12 5.83 -3.94
N PHE A 417 -3.57 4.66 -4.37
CA PHE A 417 -2.71 3.71 -5.06
C PHE A 417 -2.71 3.99 -6.55
N LEU A 418 -1.53 4.30 -7.08
CA LEU A 418 -1.37 4.71 -8.46
C LEU A 418 -0.52 3.70 -9.22
N SER A 419 -0.85 3.53 -10.50
CA SER A 419 0.06 2.99 -11.52
C SER A 419 0.41 4.13 -12.45
N GLN A 420 1.69 4.49 -12.54
CA GLN A 420 2.13 5.55 -13.45
C GLN A 420 2.26 5.03 -14.88
N ILE A 421 1.56 5.68 -15.81
CA ILE A 421 1.64 5.46 -17.25
C ILE A 421 2.42 6.63 -17.84
N THR A 422 3.56 6.36 -18.48
CA THR A 422 4.40 7.37 -19.10
C THR A 422 4.50 7.16 -20.60
N LEU A 423 4.27 8.24 -21.36
CA LEU A 423 4.20 8.25 -22.81
C LEU A 423 5.03 9.41 -23.37
N PRO A 424 5.76 9.22 -24.50
CA PRO A 424 6.48 10.31 -25.14
C PRO A 424 5.50 11.25 -25.82
N LEU A 425 5.71 12.56 -25.63
CA LEU A 425 4.96 13.61 -26.31
C LEU A 425 5.75 14.05 -27.54
N THR A 426 5.19 13.73 -28.71
CA THR A 426 5.79 14.03 -30.01
C THR A 426 5.16 15.29 -30.58
N ASP A 427 5.99 16.21 -31.06
CA ASP A 427 5.54 17.37 -31.82
C ASP A 427 5.01 16.91 -33.18
N PRO A 428 3.74 17.19 -33.51
CA PRO A 428 3.12 16.75 -34.76
C PRO A 428 3.72 17.41 -36.01
N GLU A 429 4.39 18.57 -35.88
CA GLU A 429 5.00 19.28 -37.02
C GLU A 429 6.39 18.73 -37.34
N THR A 430 7.20 18.46 -36.32
CA THR A 430 8.60 18.02 -36.49
C THR A 430 8.78 16.51 -36.40
N GLY A 431 7.85 15.80 -35.76
CA GLY A 431 7.98 14.37 -35.44
C GLY A 431 8.97 14.09 -34.30
N GLU A 432 9.49 15.11 -33.63
CA GLU A 432 10.44 14.95 -32.52
C GLU A 432 9.72 14.76 -31.18
N VAL A 433 10.30 13.93 -30.31
CA VAL A 433 9.87 13.82 -28.91
C VAL A 433 10.35 15.03 -28.14
N VAL A 434 9.43 15.90 -27.72
CA VAL A 434 9.74 17.18 -27.05
C VAL A 434 9.59 17.11 -25.52
N ALA A 435 8.77 16.19 -25.03
CA ALA A 435 8.49 16.00 -23.61
C ALA A 435 7.95 14.58 -23.37
N ALA A 436 7.65 14.25 -22.12
CA ALA A 436 6.91 13.06 -21.76
C ALA A 436 5.75 13.43 -20.83
N LEU A 437 4.61 12.77 -21.02
CA LEU A 437 3.46 12.86 -20.13
C LEU A 437 3.48 11.64 -19.21
N THR A 438 3.45 11.86 -17.90
CA THR A 438 3.13 10.82 -16.91
C THR A 438 1.75 11.07 -16.36
N VAL A 439 1.00 9.98 -16.22
CA VAL A 439 -0.35 9.97 -15.66
C VAL A 439 -0.41 8.92 -14.56
N GLY A 440 -0.86 9.32 -13.37
CA GLY A 440 -1.12 8.40 -12.26
C GLY A 440 -2.53 7.84 -12.36
N LEU A 441 -2.66 6.58 -12.78
CA LEU A 441 -3.95 5.87 -12.83
C LEU A 441 -4.33 5.40 -11.42
N ASP A 442 -5.49 5.80 -10.91
CA ASP A 442 -6.04 5.26 -9.66
C ASP A 442 -6.48 3.82 -9.89
N VAL A 443 -5.63 2.85 -9.49
CA VAL A 443 -5.89 1.44 -9.81
C VAL A 443 -7.05 0.85 -9.02
N THR A 444 -7.38 1.43 -7.85
CA THR A 444 -8.54 0.99 -7.09
C THR A 444 -9.81 1.33 -7.87
N ALA A 445 -9.92 2.56 -8.38
CA ALA A 445 -11.07 2.95 -9.20
C ALA A 445 -11.06 2.36 -10.62
N ALA A 446 -9.87 2.20 -11.23
CA ALA A 446 -9.74 1.79 -12.63
C ALA A 446 -9.91 0.30 -12.84
N LEU A 447 -9.47 -0.52 -11.88
CA LEU A 447 -9.51 -1.97 -12.00
C LEU A 447 -10.67 -2.63 -11.26
N ASP A 448 -11.37 -1.90 -10.38
CA ASP A 448 -12.57 -2.38 -9.69
C ASP A 448 -13.58 -2.98 -10.67
N ALA A 449 -14.19 -4.09 -10.25
CA ALA A 449 -15.00 -4.97 -11.07
C ALA A 449 -16.43 -4.45 -11.36
N GLU A 450 -16.80 -3.25 -10.90
CA GLU A 450 -18.18 -2.75 -10.98
C GLU A 450 -18.66 -2.37 -12.40
N ASP A 451 -17.78 -2.41 -13.41
CA ASP A 451 -18.12 -2.04 -14.80
C ASP A 451 -18.56 -3.25 -15.67
N TYR A 452 -19.01 -4.38 -15.10
CA TYR A 452 -19.55 -5.54 -15.86
C TYR A 452 -20.85 -6.14 -15.34
#